data_AF-A0A521HLP9-F1
#
_entry.id   AF-A0A521HLP9-F1
#
_cell.length_a   1.000
_cell.length_b   1.000
_cell.length_c   1.000
_cell.angle_alpha   90.00
_cell.angle_beta   90.00
_cell.angle_gamma   90.00
#
_symmetry.space_group_name_H-M   'P 1'
#
loop_
_entity.id
_entity.type
_entity.pdbx_description
1 polymer ?
#
loop_
_entity_poly.entity_id
_entity_poly.type
_entity_poly.pdbx_seq_one_letter_code
_entity_poly.pdbx_strand_id
1 'polypeptide(L)'
;MKKITLAAILCLALSIYDTTAQRTFETLLDISKINGAEQNPDGTYIVCLDSNGGGLMKLDACGNRMWVSFPTVRTADEKIYDVAPDPFTGGYIAGGASPDSTGTFGSEPTLLLLDANGNLTGSRVLPPGDMGGAVYSVRSSAGSGYVAGIFLDMFGGSDASSFSKVDLTLSDVWDANGGGSNINSSSVNLNSAAQYLFSSFSVVGATAPAIRQLDSLGMTLNTFVVPDTFQGGGMFFHNAVVDDSPDGNYFIGATLSPGAASYDYPYVVKLDDMLNVMWQKIFDWGRSAEVLSVLSTPDNGAMCLINQMDTVIFLRLSSTGDSLWSRTYSGIGTVAANRIRHCMDGGYLLNGSTSDGVNTYGLILKLDSLAMLLPPVCVQSGASTVICPGTDVTLSVDSGYTYLWSTNETTQSITVDTAGVYYVIVTDTSSGLSAQSENVEITFYNTSVPVINMLGNFLVSTPAITYQWLFNGDTIVGETGSDITPQFTGDYSVRITDSNGCVLTSALFPYIMPGVAELNNEVAFRIKRINKDVVELFLNSKRSGTIRLIDIRGLLVKEMNVNNSGERTLQIPVSDLATGIYSLVWYSEKSVQVEKILIGN
;
A
#
# COMPACT_ATOMS: atom_id res chain seq x y z
N MET A 1 28.41 7.15 -25.32
CA MET A 1 27.04 6.87 -25.82
C MET A 1 26.68 5.44 -25.44
N LYS A 2 26.06 5.23 -24.28
CA LYS A 2 25.51 3.91 -23.91
C LYS A 2 24.12 3.83 -24.57
N LYS A 3 23.93 2.93 -25.54
CA LYS A 3 22.59 2.54 -25.99
C LYS A 3 21.96 1.82 -24.81
N ILE A 4 20.96 2.44 -24.19
CA ILE A 4 20.11 1.76 -23.21
C ILE A 4 19.25 0.78 -24.01
N THR A 5 19.70 -0.48 -24.06
CA THR A 5 18.92 -1.58 -24.61
C THR A 5 17.68 -1.81 -23.73
N LEU A 6 16.57 -2.16 -24.40
CA LEU A 6 15.17 -2.33 -23.99
C LEU A 6 14.83 -2.95 -22.61
N ALA A 7 15.79 -3.34 -21.77
CA ALA A 7 15.56 -4.08 -20.52
C ALA A 7 15.44 -3.21 -19.26
N ALA A 8 15.91 -1.95 -19.28
CA ALA A 8 16.03 -1.11 -18.07
C ALA A 8 15.01 0.03 -17.98
N ILE A 9 14.09 0.16 -18.93
CA ILE A 9 12.99 1.10 -18.82
C ILE A 9 11.98 0.44 -17.89
N LEU A 10 11.60 1.13 -16.81
CA LEU A 10 10.34 0.89 -16.13
C LEU A 10 9.24 1.26 -17.14
N CYS A 11 9.09 0.38 -18.12
CA CYS A 11 8.19 0.52 -19.23
C CYS A 11 6.86 0.04 -18.64
N LEU A 12 5.97 0.99 -18.35
CA LEU A 12 4.61 0.85 -18.87
C LEU A 12 4.69 0.91 -20.41
N ALA A 13 5.40 -0.04 -21.01
CA ALA A 13 4.93 -0.57 -22.26
C ALA A 13 3.64 -1.26 -21.87
N LEU A 14 2.52 -0.59 -22.12
CA LEU A 14 1.37 -1.29 -22.64
C LEU A 14 1.79 -1.96 -23.96
N SER A 15 2.67 -2.96 -23.90
CA SER A 15 2.61 -4.06 -24.85
C SER A 15 1.61 -5.04 -24.26
N ILE A 16 0.36 -4.85 -24.69
CA ILE A 16 -0.63 -5.92 -24.81
C ILE A 16 -0.11 -6.92 -25.86
N TYR A 17 1.06 -7.50 -25.60
CA TYR A 17 1.75 -8.46 -26.46
C TYR A 17 2.49 -9.46 -25.57
N ASP A 18 1.71 -10.30 -24.89
CA ASP A 18 2.14 -11.66 -24.58
C ASP A 18 1.80 -12.52 -25.81
N THR A 19 2.81 -13.01 -26.53
CA THR A 19 2.63 -13.93 -27.65
C THR A 19 2.43 -15.39 -27.20
N THR A 20 2.30 -15.66 -25.90
CA THR A 20 2.23 -17.01 -25.34
C THR A 20 1.08 -17.29 -24.37
N ALA A 21 0.26 -16.30 -24.01
CA ALA A 21 -1.01 -16.56 -23.33
C ALA A 21 -2.19 -15.96 -24.11
N GLN A 22 -2.97 -16.83 -24.76
CA GLN A 22 -4.31 -16.49 -25.25
C GLN A 22 -5.22 -16.11 -24.08
N ARG A 23 -5.16 -14.85 -23.65
CA ARG A 23 -6.24 -14.17 -22.94
C ARG A 23 -6.65 -12.97 -23.79
N THR A 24 -7.76 -13.12 -24.50
CA THR A 24 -8.51 -12.01 -25.08
C THR A 24 -8.81 -10.99 -23.98
N PHE A 25 -8.13 -9.83 -24.01
CA PHE A 25 -8.45 -8.65 -23.20
C PHE A 25 -8.80 -7.52 -24.16
N GLU A 26 -9.95 -6.89 -23.91
CA GLU A 26 -10.48 -5.80 -24.69
C GLU A 26 -9.48 -4.63 -24.75
N THR A 27 -9.26 -4.10 -25.95
CA THR A 27 -8.79 -2.75 -26.24
C THR A 27 -9.55 -1.75 -25.37
N LEU A 28 -8.98 -1.27 -24.26
CA LEU A 28 -9.72 -0.38 -23.38
C LEU A 28 -8.96 0.81 -22.80
N LEU A 29 -7.78 1.16 -23.31
CA LEU A 29 -7.13 2.45 -23.02
C LEU A 29 -5.98 2.73 -24.01
N ASP A 30 -6.28 3.48 -25.08
CA ASP A 30 -5.27 4.14 -25.92
C ASP A 30 -4.62 5.27 -25.09
N ILE A 31 -3.68 4.93 -24.19
CA ILE A 31 -2.91 5.92 -23.42
C ILE A 31 -1.70 6.29 -24.26
N SER A 32 -1.87 7.28 -25.12
CA SER A 32 -0.80 7.78 -25.98
C SER A 32 0.20 8.67 -25.24
N LYS A 33 -0.22 9.32 -24.14
CA LYS A 33 0.61 10.28 -23.39
C LYS A 33 0.22 10.36 -21.91
N ILE A 34 1.20 10.69 -21.05
CA ILE A 34 0.97 11.05 -19.64
C ILE A 34 1.16 12.56 -19.46
N ASN A 35 0.10 13.28 -19.08
CA ASN A 35 0.14 14.73 -18.94
C ASN A 35 0.82 15.19 -17.64
N GLY A 36 0.56 14.49 -16.54
CA GLY A 36 1.10 14.80 -15.22
C GLY A 36 1.30 13.54 -14.39
N ALA A 37 2.23 13.58 -13.45
CA ALA A 37 2.43 12.54 -12.46
C ALA A 37 2.97 13.13 -11.16
N GLU A 38 2.58 12.56 -10.02
CA GLU A 38 3.04 12.96 -8.71
C GLU A 38 3.18 11.74 -7.78
N GLN A 39 4.13 11.81 -6.83
CA GLN A 39 4.29 10.79 -5.79
C GLN A 39 3.43 11.15 -4.58
N ASN A 40 2.69 10.18 -4.08
CA ASN A 40 1.92 10.28 -2.85
C ASN A 40 2.81 10.12 -1.61
N PRO A 41 2.42 10.68 -0.45
CA PRO A 41 3.14 10.51 0.82
C PRO A 41 3.34 9.04 1.27
N ASP A 42 2.48 8.13 0.80
CA ASP A 42 2.56 6.68 1.08
C ASP A 42 3.52 5.94 0.14
N GLY A 43 4.22 6.65 -0.76
CA GLY A 43 5.17 6.08 -1.73
C GLY A 43 4.54 5.62 -3.05
N THR A 44 3.21 5.61 -3.16
CA THR A 44 2.48 5.32 -4.40
C THR A 44 2.54 6.49 -5.38
N TYR A 45 2.07 6.31 -6.61
CA TYR A 45 2.05 7.37 -7.64
C TYR A 45 0.64 7.60 -8.18
N ILE A 46 0.34 8.86 -8.53
CA ILE A 46 -0.87 9.26 -9.24
C ILE A 46 -0.49 9.86 -10.59
N VAL A 47 -1.27 9.55 -11.63
CA VAL A 47 -0.91 9.82 -13.03
C VAL A 47 -2.11 10.34 -13.81
N CYS A 48 -1.94 11.42 -14.56
CA CYS A 48 -2.92 11.97 -15.50
C CYS A 48 -2.75 11.33 -16.88
N LEU A 49 -3.79 10.64 -17.34
CA LEU A 49 -3.83 9.95 -18.62
C LEU A 49 -4.35 10.89 -19.72
N ASP A 50 -3.59 11.01 -20.80
CA ASP A 50 -4.08 11.65 -22.03
C ASP A 50 -4.98 10.65 -22.77
N SER A 51 -6.24 10.60 -22.36
CA SER A 51 -7.29 9.82 -23.02
C SER A 51 -8.43 10.74 -23.45
N ASN A 52 -9.28 10.30 -24.37
CA ASN A 52 -10.55 11.00 -24.64
C ASN A 52 -11.43 10.82 -23.39
N GLY A 53 -11.51 11.86 -22.55
CA GLY A 53 -12.29 11.84 -21.32
C GLY A 53 -11.55 12.05 -20.00
N GLY A 54 -10.29 12.52 -20.01
CA GLY A 54 -9.53 12.85 -18.78
C GLY A 54 -9.44 11.71 -17.75
N GLY A 55 -8.38 10.91 -17.79
CA GLY A 55 -8.22 9.76 -16.86
C GLY A 55 -7.20 10.02 -15.76
N LEU A 56 -7.38 9.33 -14.63
CA LEU A 56 -6.39 9.21 -13.56
C LEU A 56 -6.06 7.74 -13.30
N MET A 57 -4.81 7.45 -13.00
CA MET A 57 -4.36 6.12 -12.61
C MET A 57 -3.50 6.20 -11.36
N LYS A 58 -3.85 5.40 -10.33
CA LYS A 58 -2.97 5.19 -9.18
C LYS A 58 -2.14 3.94 -9.37
N LEU A 59 -0.85 4.07 -9.12
CA LEU A 59 0.14 3.01 -9.19
C LEU A 59 0.74 2.77 -7.80
N ASP A 60 1.06 1.53 -7.45
CA ASP A 60 1.86 1.25 -6.26
C ASP A 60 3.33 1.70 -6.44
N ALA A 61 4.16 1.52 -5.42
CA ALA A 61 5.58 1.89 -5.47
C ALA A 61 6.36 1.14 -6.58
N CYS A 62 5.86 -0.01 -7.02
CA CYS A 62 6.43 -0.81 -8.10
C CYS A 62 5.95 -0.40 -9.49
N GLY A 63 4.98 0.52 -9.60
CA GLY A 63 4.35 0.88 -10.86
C GLY A 63 3.21 -0.04 -11.28
N ASN A 64 2.76 -0.98 -10.42
CA ASN A 64 1.57 -1.78 -10.71
C ASN A 64 0.32 -0.94 -10.54
N ARG A 65 -0.64 -1.14 -11.45
CA ARG A 65 -1.92 -0.44 -11.42
C ARG A 65 -2.75 -0.86 -10.22
N MET A 66 -3.03 0.08 -9.33
CA MET A 66 -3.98 -0.09 -8.22
C MET A 66 -5.41 0.18 -8.69
N TRP A 67 -5.64 1.32 -9.35
CA TRP A 67 -6.95 1.68 -9.90
C TRP A 67 -6.82 2.68 -11.05
N VAL A 68 -7.90 2.80 -11.83
CA VAL A 68 -8.08 3.84 -12.85
C VAL A 68 -9.43 4.48 -12.64
N SER A 69 -9.47 5.81 -12.67
CA SER A 69 -10.68 6.61 -12.55
C SER A 69 -10.83 7.54 -13.76
N PHE A 70 -12.08 7.77 -14.15
CA PHE A 70 -12.46 8.76 -15.15
C PHE A 70 -13.50 9.65 -14.47
N PRO A 71 -13.06 10.68 -13.74
CA PRO A 71 -13.94 11.46 -12.87
C PRO A 71 -14.94 12.32 -13.66
N THR A 72 -14.76 12.48 -14.97
CA THR A 72 -15.57 13.31 -15.87
C THR A 72 -16.25 12.48 -16.98
N VAL A 73 -17.09 13.11 -17.80
CA VAL A 73 -17.90 12.44 -18.84
C VAL A 73 -17.09 12.29 -20.13
N ARG A 74 -16.58 11.08 -20.41
CA ARG A 74 -15.66 10.78 -21.53
C ARG A 74 -15.99 11.43 -22.88
N THR A 75 -15.52 12.64 -23.07
CA THR A 75 -15.60 13.43 -24.30
C THR A 75 -14.19 13.80 -24.74
N ALA A 76 -14.02 14.19 -26.01
CA ALA A 76 -12.69 14.53 -26.52
C ALA A 76 -12.08 15.77 -25.84
N ASP A 77 -12.94 16.70 -25.38
CA ASP A 77 -12.55 17.99 -24.81
C ASP A 77 -12.17 17.89 -23.31
N GLU A 78 -12.41 16.74 -22.69
CA GLU A 78 -12.01 16.49 -21.31
C GLU A 78 -10.57 16.03 -21.19
N LYS A 79 -9.78 16.82 -20.48
CA LYS A 79 -8.36 16.57 -20.23
C LYS A 79 -8.00 16.89 -18.79
N ILE A 80 -7.13 16.07 -18.20
CA ILE A 80 -6.47 16.37 -16.93
C ILE A 80 -4.99 16.61 -17.23
N TYR A 81 -4.49 17.77 -16.85
CA TYR A 81 -3.12 18.20 -17.14
C TYR A 81 -2.19 18.08 -15.94
N ASP A 82 -2.69 18.31 -14.73
CA ASP A 82 -1.92 18.25 -13.50
C ASP A 82 -2.78 17.68 -12.36
N VAL A 83 -2.15 17.01 -11.42
CA VAL A 83 -2.78 16.43 -10.22
C VAL A 83 -1.82 16.57 -9.06
N ALA A 84 -2.35 16.84 -7.88
CA ALA A 84 -1.58 16.88 -6.64
C ALA A 84 -2.32 16.13 -5.52
N PRO A 85 -1.61 15.43 -4.62
CA PRO A 85 -2.20 14.91 -3.39
C PRO A 85 -2.83 16.03 -2.57
N ASP A 86 -4.02 15.78 -2.06
CA ASP A 86 -4.72 16.71 -1.18
C ASP A 86 -4.43 16.35 0.30
N PRO A 87 -3.59 17.12 1.02
CA PRO A 87 -3.28 16.84 2.41
C PRO A 87 -4.47 17.06 3.36
N PHE A 88 -5.54 17.71 2.92
CA PHE A 88 -6.71 18.02 3.76
C PHE A 88 -7.72 16.89 3.78
N THR A 89 -7.93 16.22 2.64
CA THR A 89 -8.93 15.15 2.49
C THR A 89 -8.31 13.77 2.40
N GLY A 90 -7.00 13.66 2.14
CA GLY A 90 -6.33 12.40 1.79
C GLY A 90 -6.63 11.90 0.38
N GLY A 91 -7.33 12.72 -0.42
CA GLY A 91 -7.62 12.48 -1.83
C GLY A 91 -6.70 13.28 -2.76
N TYR A 92 -7.27 13.88 -3.80
CA TYR A 92 -6.51 14.62 -4.81
C TYR A 92 -7.23 15.88 -5.27
N ILE A 93 -6.45 16.87 -5.66
CA ILE A 93 -6.91 18.00 -6.49
C ILE A 93 -6.33 17.83 -7.89
N ALA A 94 -7.17 17.91 -8.91
CA ALA A 94 -6.76 17.82 -10.31
C ALA A 94 -7.21 19.06 -11.08
N GLY A 95 -6.36 19.48 -12.02
CA GLY A 95 -6.60 20.61 -12.92
C GLY A 95 -6.71 20.13 -14.37
N GLY A 96 -7.70 20.63 -15.07
CA GLY A 96 -8.00 20.19 -16.43
C GLY A 96 -8.83 21.15 -17.25
N ALA A 97 -9.37 20.59 -18.32
CA ALA A 97 -10.38 21.17 -19.19
C ALA A 97 -11.61 20.27 -19.19
N SER A 98 -12.79 20.87 -19.16
CA SER A 98 -14.09 20.19 -19.33
C SER A 98 -14.83 20.76 -20.54
N PRO A 99 -15.83 20.04 -21.09
CA PRO A 99 -16.58 20.54 -22.23
C PRO A 99 -17.39 21.75 -21.81
N ASP A 100 -17.46 22.76 -22.69
CA ASP A 100 -18.29 23.93 -22.44
C ASP A 100 -19.76 23.52 -22.26
N SER A 101 -20.31 23.91 -21.11
CA SER A 101 -21.70 23.62 -20.72
C SER A 101 -22.74 24.34 -21.61
N THR A 102 -22.31 25.38 -22.33
CA THR A 102 -23.13 26.20 -23.23
C THR A 102 -22.99 25.80 -24.71
N GLY A 103 -21.97 25.01 -25.07
CA GLY A 103 -21.68 24.57 -26.43
C GLY A 103 -21.25 25.69 -27.38
N THR A 104 -20.77 26.81 -26.85
CA THR A 104 -20.41 28.03 -27.57
C THR A 104 -18.91 28.14 -27.82
N PHE A 105 -18.10 27.47 -26.99
CA PHE A 105 -16.64 27.54 -26.91
C PHE A 105 -16.01 26.13 -26.79
N GLY A 106 -14.68 26.03 -26.92
CA GLY A 106 -13.98 24.73 -26.95
C GLY A 106 -14.01 23.97 -25.62
N SER A 107 -13.35 24.51 -24.58
CA SER A 107 -13.24 23.88 -23.26
C SER A 107 -13.23 24.89 -22.11
N GLU A 108 -13.66 24.47 -20.91
CA GLU A 108 -13.71 25.29 -19.68
C GLU A 108 -12.61 24.87 -18.69
N PRO A 109 -11.83 25.82 -18.12
CA PRO A 109 -10.82 25.50 -17.12
C PRO A 109 -11.47 24.98 -15.84
N THR A 110 -11.14 23.76 -15.44
CA THR A 110 -11.86 23.06 -14.38
C THR A 110 -10.92 22.48 -13.31
N LEU A 111 -11.32 22.65 -12.05
CA LEU A 111 -10.78 21.97 -10.89
C LEU A 111 -11.67 20.80 -10.49
N LEU A 112 -11.05 19.68 -10.15
CA LEU A 112 -11.71 18.46 -9.67
C LEU A 112 -11.14 18.09 -8.30
N LEU A 113 -12.01 18.00 -7.31
CA LEU A 113 -11.70 17.43 -5.99
C LEU A 113 -12.11 15.96 -5.98
N LEU A 114 -11.20 15.11 -5.55
CA LEU A 114 -11.31 13.66 -5.65
C LEU A 114 -11.04 13.01 -4.30
N ASP A 115 -11.70 11.88 -4.02
CA ASP A 115 -11.35 11.04 -2.87
C ASP A 115 -10.06 10.22 -3.12
N ALA A 116 -9.62 9.46 -2.11
CA ALA A 116 -8.41 8.62 -2.20
C ALA A 116 -8.46 7.52 -3.28
N ASN A 117 -9.66 7.18 -3.77
CA ASN A 117 -9.90 6.21 -4.83
C ASN A 117 -10.09 6.88 -6.21
N GLY A 118 -9.94 8.21 -6.29
CA GLY A 118 -10.10 8.97 -7.52
C GLY A 118 -11.55 9.26 -7.90
N ASN A 119 -12.53 9.06 -7.00
CA ASN A 119 -13.92 9.41 -7.27
C ASN A 119 -14.14 10.91 -7.10
N LEU A 120 -14.94 11.52 -7.97
CA LEU A 120 -15.28 12.93 -7.90
C LEU A 120 -16.13 13.25 -6.66
N THR A 121 -15.63 14.15 -5.81
CA THR A 121 -16.34 14.65 -4.61
C THR A 121 -16.77 16.11 -4.78
N GLY A 122 -16.13 16.85 -5.67
CA GLY A 122 -16.52 18.21 -6.04
C GLY A 122 -15.83 18.64 -7.33
N SER A 123 -16.43 19.61 -8.02
CA SER A 123 -15.81 20.25 -9.18
C SER A 123 -16.12 21.74 -9.20
N ARG A 124 -15.25 22.50 -9.85
CA ARG A 124 -15.39 23.94 -10.02
C ARG A 124 -14.85 24.34 -11.38
N VAL A 125 -15.71 24.96 -12.18
CA VAL A 125 -15.30 25.70 -13.37
C VAL A 125 -14.76 27.05 -12.92
N LEU A 126 -13.53 27.35 -13.31
CA LEU A 126 -12.89 28.65 -13.08
C LEU A 126 -13.26 29.62 -14.21
N PRO A 127 -13.09 30.94 -14.04
CA PRO A 127 -13.43 31.91 -15.07
C PRO A 127 -12.77 31.56 -16.42
N PRO A 128 -13.57 31.24 -17.48
CA PRO A 128 -13.03 30.89 -18.79
C PRO A 128 -12.59 32.14 -19.57
N GLY A 129 -11.75 31.94 -20.59
CA GLY A 129 -11.50 32.94 -21.61
C GLY A 129 -12.69 33.04 -22.56
N ASP A 130 -12.68 34.05 -23.41
CA ASP A 130 -13.76 34.27 -24.37
C ASP A 130 -13.96 33.12 -25.38
N MET A 131 -12.98 32.22 -25.55
CA MET A 131 -13.07 31.03 -26.41
C MET A 131 -12.77 29.71 -25.66
N GLY A 132 -12.59 29.79 -24.33
CA GLY A 132 -12.33 28.65 -23.47
C GLY A 132 -11.08 28.78 -22.61
N GLY A 133 -10.60 27.66 -22.09
CA GLY A 133 -9.40 27.59 -21.26
C GLY A 133 -9.13 26.21 -20.66
N ALA A 134 -8.02 26.11 -19.93
CA ALA A 134 -7.60 24.91 -19.21
C ALA A 134 -6.76 25.24 -17.97
N VAL A 135 -6.89 24.44 -16.92
CA VAL A 135 -5.97 24.47 -15.78
C VAL A 135 -4.77 23.58 -16.08
N TYR A 136 -3.59 24.17 -16.24
CA TYR A 136 -2.34 23.45 -16.54
C TYR A 136 -1.50 23.13 -15.32
N SER A 137 -1.76 23.80 -14.20
CA SER A 137 -1.09 23.47 -12.95
C SER A 137 -1.98 23.73 -11.74
N VAL A 138 -1.93 22.84 -10.76
CA VAL A 138 -2.69 22.95 -9.53
C VAL A 138 -1.86 22.57 -8.32
N ARG A 139 -1.97 23.31 -7.23
CA ARG A 139 -1.29 23.02 -5.96
C ARG A 139 -2.19 23.28 -4.76
N SER A 140 -2.05 22.45 -3.74
CA SER A 140 -2.62 22.70 -2.42
C SER A 140 -1.88 23.85 -1.74
N SER A 141 -2.60 24.85 -1.25
CA SER A 141 -2.05 25.97 -0.50
C SER A 141 -2.18 25.70 0.99
N ALA A 142 -1.04 25.64 1.69
CA ALA A 142 -0.99 25.26 3.10
C ALA A 142 -2.05 25.99 3.95
N GLY A 143 -2.99 25.20 4.49
CA GLY A 143 -4.05 25.66 5.40
C GLY A 143 -5.13 26.57 4.82
N SER A 144 -5.21 26.80 3.49
CA SER A 144 -6.16 27.81 2.95
C SER A 144 -6.74 27.57 1.55
N GLY A 145 -6.68 26.34 1.02
CA GLY A 145 -7.37 25.99 -0.24
C GLY A 145 -6.42 25.55 -1.35
N TYR A 146 -6.77 25.87 -2.60
CA TYR A 146 -6.06 25.42 -3.79
C TYR A 146 -5.75 26.59 -4.72
N VAL A 147 -4.63 26.52 -5.44
CA VAL A 147 -4.23 27.50 -6.45
C VAL A 147 -4.07 26.86 -7.82
N ALA A 148 -4.51 27.57 -8.84
CA ALA A 148 -4.56 27.12 -10.22
C ALA A 148 -3.86 28.11 -11.16
N GLY A 149 -3.00 27.59 -12.04
CA GLY A 149 -2.48 28.31 -13.21
C GLY A 149 -3.35 27.98 -14.42
N ILE A 150 -3.94 29.01 -15.03
CA ILE A 150 -4.98 28.89 -16.05
C ILE A 150 -4.49 29.50 -17.36
N PHE A 151 -4.66 28.74 -18.43
CA PHE A 151 -4.64 29.22 -19.81
C PHE A 151 -6.05 29.60 -20.26
N LEU A 152 -6.17 30.74 -20.91
CA LEU A 152 -7.42 31.29 -21.42
C LEU A 152 -7.28 31.54 -22.92
N ASP A 153 -8.23 31.05 -23.70
CA ASP A 153 -8.32 31.31 -25.14
C ASP A 153 -9.21 32.55 -25.37
N MET A 154 -8.78 33.53 -26.16
CA MET A 154 -9.50 34.80 -26.35
C MET A 154 -9.69 35.17 -27.83
N PHE A 155 -10.78 35.89 -28.13
CA PHE A 155 -11.14 36.28 -29.50
C PHE A 155 -9.99 36.96 -30.26
N GLY A 156 -9.77 36.53 -31.51
CA GLY A 156 -8.75 37.11 -32.39
C GLY A 156 -7.38 36.44 -32.30
N GLY A 157 -7.27 35.30 -31.59
CA GLY A 157 -6.04 34.53 -31.43
C GLY A 157 -5.07 35.15 -30.44
N SER A 158 -5.59 35.88 -29.44
CA SER A 158 -4.81 36.48 -28.37
C SER A 158 -4.96 35.68 -27.09
N ASP A 159 -4.06 34.73 -26.81
CA ASP A 159 -4.18 33.91 -25.60
C ASP A 159 -3.95 34.73 -24.32
N ALA A 160 -4.46 34.30 -23.17
CA ALA A 160 -4.21 34.95 -21.88
C ALA A 160 -3.94 33.94 -20.77
N SER A 161 -3.34 34.44 -19.69
CA SER A 161 -3.09 33.65 -18.49
C SER A 161 -3.82 34.26 -17.30
N SER A 162 -4.36 33.40 -16.45
CA SER A 162 -4.99 33.78 -15.19
C SER A 162 -4.54 32.86 -14.07
N PHE A 163 -4.66 33.36 -12.85
CA PHE A 163 -4.33 32.65 -11.63
C PHE A 163 -5.50 32.78 -10.69
N SER A 164 -5.98 31.65 -10.19
CA SER A 164 -7.11 31.63 -9.27
C SER A 164 -6.72 30.93 -7.98
N LYS A 165 -7.19 31.48 -6.87
CA LYS A 165 -7.22 30.79 -5.59
C LYS A 165 -8.66 30.51 -5.22
N VAL A 166 -8.92 29.26 -4.85
CA VAL A 166 -10.19 28.82 -4.28
C VAL A 166 -9.94 28.28 -2.87
N ASP A 167 -10.95 28.32 -2.02
CA ASP A 167 -10.90 27.72 -0.69
C ASP A 167 -11.10 26.19 -0.74
N LEU A 168 -11.13 25.53 0.42
CA LEU A 168 -11.32 24.08 0.52
C LEU A 168 -12.70 23.59 0.03
N THR A 169 -13.66 24.51 -0.12
CA THR A 169 -14.99 24.23 -0.67
C THR A 169 -15.07 24.53 -2.17
N LEU A 170 -13.94 24.89 -2.79
CA LEU A 170 -13.82 25.38 -4.16
C LEU A 170 -14.55 26.71 -4.42
N SER A 171 -14.79 27.50 -3.37
CA SER A 171 -15.33 28.86 -3.50
C SER A 171 -14.20 29.84 -3.82
N ASP A 172 -14.47 30.83 -4.67
CA ASP A 172 -13.46 31.80 -5.09
C ASP A 172 -12.93 32.60 -3.90
N VAL A 173 -11.61 32.73 -3.81
CA VAL A 173 -10.92 33.59 -2.84
C VAL A 173 -10.42 34.84 -3.55
N TRP A 174 -9.69 34.65 -4.65
CA TRP A 174 -9.25 35.72 -5.54
C TRP A 174 -8.89 35.19 -6.92
N ASP A 175 -8.96 36.06 -7.91
CA ASP A 175 -8.43 35.86 -9.26
C ASP A 175 -7.45 36.99 -9.59
N ALA A 176 -6.30 36.61 -10.13
CA ALA A 176 -5.26 37.51 -10.58
C ALA A 176 -5.03 37.31 -12.08
N ASN A 177 -5.42 38.31 -12.88
CA ASN A 177 -5.14 38.31 -14.31
C ASN A 177 -3.62 38.39 -14.54
N GLY A 178 -3.07 37.40 -15.23
CA GLY A 178 -1.69 37.42 -15.73
C GLY A 178 -1.45 38.58 -16.69
N GLY A 179 -2.51 39.04 -17.36
CA GLY A 179 -2.49 40.18 -18.28
C GLY A 179 -1.75 39.87 -19.59
N GLY A 180 -2.02 40.67 -20.62
CA GLY A 180 -1.38 40.57 -21.93
C GLY A 180 -2.12 39.68 -22.93
N SER A 181 -1.80 39.87 -24.21
CA SER A 181 -2.19 39.02 -25.33
C SER A 181 -1.11 37.97 -25.58
N ASN A 182 -1.47 36.74 -25.92
CA ASN A 182 -0.59 35.62 -26.18
C ASN A 182 0.30 35.16 -25.01
N ILE A 183 -0.26 35.09 -23.80
CA ILE A 183 0.49 34.67 -22.61
C ILE A 183 -0.10 33.43 -21.94
N ASN A 184 0.72 32.41 -21.66
CA ASN A 184 0.27 31.15 -21.07
C ASN A 184 0.94 30.87 -19.73
N SER A 185 0.15 30.43 -18.73
CA SER A 185 0.65 29.99 -17.43
C SER A 185 1.04 28.52 -17.46
N SER A 186 2.19 28.21 -16.90
CA SER A 186 2.82 26.88 -17.02
C SER A 186 3.15 26.23 -15.68
N SER A 187 3.28 27.02 -14.62
CA SER A 187 3.50 26.53 -13.27
C SER A 187 3.07 27.54 -12.21
N VAL A 188 2.60 27.01 -11.08
CA VAL A 188 2.38 27.75 -9.84
C VAL A 188 3.18 27.05 -8.74
N ASN A 189 3.94 27.83 -7.96
CA ASN A 189 4.62 27.30 -6.78
C ASN A 189 4.33 28.20 -5.56
N LEU A 190 4.19 27.56 -4.39
CA LEU A 190 4.01 28.22 -3.10
C LEU A 190 5.39 28.28 -2.44
N ASN A 191 5.89 29.48 -2.17
CA ASN A 191 7.14 29.59 -1.42
C ASN A 191 6.90 29.39 0.09
N SER A 192 7.99 29.29 0.84
CA SER A 192 7.98 29.13 2.31
C SER A 192 7.29 30.27 3.08
N ALA A 193 7.02 31.41 2.43
CA ALA A 193 6.30 32.56 2.97
C ALA A 193 4.80 32.58 2.59
N ALA A 194 4.28 31.48 2.03
CA ALA A 194 2.90 31.37 1.53
C ALA A 194 2.55 32.40 0.43
N GLN A 195 3.56 32.84 -0.33
CA GLN A 195 3.40 33.64 -1.55
C GLN A 195 3.38 32.73 -2.76
N TYR A 196 2.82 33.23 -3.86
CA TYR A 196 2.66 32.45 -5.09
C TYR A 196 3.58 32.99 -6.17
N LEU A 197 4.34 32.10 -6.78
CA LEU A 197 5.13 32.40 -7.97
C LEU A 197 4.44 31.80 -9.17
N PHE A 198 4.36 32.58 -10.23
CA PHE A 198 3.93 32.06 -11.50
C PHE A 198 4.80 32.54 -12.63
N SER A 199 4.96 31.65 -13.59
CA SER A 199 5.63 31.90 -14.85
C SER A 199 4.62 32.05 -15.96
N SER A 200 4.81 33.09 -16.76
CA SER A 200 4.05 33.35 -17.98
C SER A 200 5.01 33.39 -19.17
N PHE A 201 4.60 32.86 -20.32
CA PHE A 201 5.40 32.90 -21.55
C PHE A 201 4.68 33.70 -22.64
N SER A 202 5.37 34.20 -23.68
CA SER A 202 4.80 35.12 -24.66
C SER A 202 5.21 34.77 -26.09
N VAL A 203 4.29 34.94 -27.06
CA VAL A 203 4.63 34.92 -28.50
C VAL A 203 4.97 36.31 -29.04
N VAL A 204 5.54 36.41 -30.25
CA VAL A 204 6.01 37.68 -30.85
C VAL A 204 4.91 38.74 -30.95
N GLY A 205 5.25 39.97 -30.54
CA GLY A 205 4.39 41.17 -30.63
C GLY A 205 3.57 41.45 -29.36
N ALA A 206 3.71 40.64 -28.32
CA ALA A 206 2.99 40.75 -27.05
C ALA A 206 3.82 41.41 -25.93
N THR A 207 3.18 41.67 -24.79
CA THR A 207 3.85 42.17 -23.56
C THR A 207 4.92 41.18 -23.10
N ALA A 208 6.08 41.68 -22.70
CA ALA A 208 7.22 40.85 -22.32
C ALA A 208 6.85 39.80 -21.25
N PRO A 209 7.31 38.54 -21.40
CA PRO A 209 6.97 37.47 -20.49
C PRO A 209 7.49 37.80 -19.10
N ALA A 210 6.67 37.45 -18.12
CA ALA A 210 6.83 37.93 -16.77
C ALA A 210 6.68 36.80 -15.78
N ILE A 211 7.38 36.98 -14.68
CA ILE A 211 7.30 36.11 -13.53
C ILE A 211 6.85 37.00 -12.42
N ARG A 212 5.70 36.68 -11.82
CA ARG A 212 5.16 37.49 -10.76
C ARG A 212 5.10 36.72 -9.47
N GLN A 213 5.42 37.47 -8.42
CA GLN A 213 5.25 37.05 -7.04
C GLN A 213 3.97 37.71 -6.54
N LEU A 214 3.03 36.90 -6.08
CA LEU A 214 1.78 37.35 -5.47
C LEU A 214 1.81 37.12 -3.96
N ASP A 215 1.20 38.02 -3.20
CA ASP A 215 0.93 37.78 -1.78
C ASP A 215 -0.23 36.78 -1.57
N SER A 216 -0.56 36.51 -0.30
CA SER A 216 -1.64 35.60 0.07
C SER A 216 -3.03 36.04 -0.44
N LEU A 217 -3.19 37.32 -0.80
CA LEU A 217 -4.42 37.94 -1.28
C LEU A 217 -4.47 38.06 -2.80
N GLY A 218 -3.46 37.55 -3.53
CA GLY A 218 -3.40 37.61 -4.98
C GLY A 218 -2.88 38.95 -5.54
N MET A 219 -2.37 39.84 -4.67
CA MET A 219 -1.80 41.12 -5.10
C MET A 219 -0.36 40.92 -5.56
N THR A 220 0.02 41.59 -6.65
CA THR A 220 1.39 41.52 -7.17
C THR A 220 2.35 42.26 -6.23
N LEU A 221 3.29 41.51 -5.65
CA LEU A 221 4.40 42.02 -4.86
C LEU A 221 5.55 42.46 -5.76
N ASN A 222 5.87 41.64 -6.75
CA ASN A 222 7.01 41.89 -7.62
C ASN A 222 6.84 41.23 -8.99
N THR A 223 7.58 41.72 -9.98
CA THR A 223 7.57 41.19 -11.34
C THR A 223 8.97 41.22 -11.94
N PHE A 224 9.48 40.05 -12.28
CA PHE A 224 10.64 39.92 -13.15
C PHE A 224 10.18 39.80 -14.60
N VAL A 225 10.70 40.68 -15.45
CA VAL A 225 10.46 40.63 -16.90
C VAL A 225 11.69 40.03 -17.55
N VAL A 226 11.51 38.97 -18.33
CA VAL A 226 12.66 38.34 -19.00
C VAL A 226 13.19 39.29 -20.09
N PRO A 227 14.50 39.56 -20.16
CA PRO A 227 15.04 40.55 -21.11
C PRO A 227 14.78 40.16 -22.58
N ASP A 228 14.23 41.08 -23.38
CA ASP A 228 13.92 40.90 -24.82
C ASP A 228 15.14 41.09 -25.75
N THR A 229 16.38 40.88 -25.26
CA THR A 229 17.58 41.17 -26.07
C THR A 229 18.55 39.99 -26.10
N PHE A 230 18.37 39.12 -27.09
CA PHE A 230 19.44 38.34 -27.70
C PHE A 230 19.70 38.91 -29.11
N GLN A 231 20.91 39.43 -29.36
CA GLN A 231 21.34 39.91 -30.68
C GLN A 231 20.46 40.98 -31.37
N GLY A 232 19.62 41.71 -30.63
CA GLY A 232 18.88 42.87 -31.16
C GLY A 232 17.64 42.55 -32.03
N GLY A 233 17.11 41.33 -31.96
CA GLY A 233 15.82 40.93 -32.55
C GLY A 233 14.88 40.36 -31.48
N GLY A 234 13.57 40.58 -31.63
CA GLY A 234 12.56 40.17 -30.65
C GLY A 234 12.51 38.64 -30.44
N MET A 235 12.30 38.22 -29.20
CA MET A 235 12.36 36.81 -28.80
C MET A 235 10.99 36.24 -28.46
N PHE A 236 10.75 34.96 -28.79
CA PHE A 236 9.67 34.18 -28.20
C PHE A 236 10.16 33.51 -26.92
N PHE A 237 9.24 33.34 -25.98
CA PHE A 237 9.46 32.54 -24.80
C PHE A 237 8.36 31.49 -24.73
N HIS A 238 8.72 30.23 -24.50
CA HIS A 238 7.76 29.18 -24.18
C HIS A 238 8.32 28.25 -23.12
N ASN A 239 7.42 27.49 -22.48
CA ASN A 239 7.75 26.55 -21.40
C ASN A 239 8.50 27.21 -20.22
N ALA A 240 8.09 28.41 -19.82
CA ALA A 240 8.61 29.02 -18.61
C ALA A 240 8.21 28.15 -17.40
N VAL A 241 9.05 27.90 -16.43
CA VAL A 241 8.75 27.05 -15.27
C VAL A 241 9.49 27.64 -14.08
N VAL A 242 8.83 27.69 -12.92
CA VAL A 242 9.42 28.25 -11.71
C VAL A 242 9.47 27.21 -10.59
N ASP A 243 10.56 27.23 -9.84
CA ASP A 243 10.70 26.45 -8.62
C ASP A 243 11.36 27.27 -7.52
N ASP A 244 10.91 27.09 -6.27
CA ASP A 244 11.56 27.69 -5.11
C ASP A 244 12.75 26.84 -4.66
N SER A 245 13.79 27.53 -4.23
CA SER A 245 15.04 26.94 -3.77
C SER A 245 15.09 26.96 -2.24
N PRO A 246 15.75 25.98 -1.57
CA PRO A 246 15.81 25.90 -0.11
C PRO A 246 16.40 27.13 0.59
N ASP A 247 17.20 27.92 -0.12
CA ASP A 247 17.76 29.20 0.32
C ASP A 247 16.77 30.38 0.24
N GLY A 248 15.51 30.15 -0.14
CA GLY A 248 14.47 31.18 -0.28
C GLY A 248 14.48 31.91 -1.63
N ASN A 249 15.39 31.53 -2.53
CA ASN A 249 15.55 32.09 -3.87
C ASN A 249 14.73 31.29 -4.90
N TYR A 250 14.74 31.72 -6.17
CA TYR A 250 13.92 31.09 -7.21
C TYR A 250 14.77 30.68 -8.41
N PHE A 251 14.44 29.52 -8.97
CA PHE A 251 14.93 29.08 -10.27
C PHE A 251 13.85 29.18 -11.31
N ILE A 252 14.23 29.67 -12.48
CA ILE A 252 13.35 29.73 -13.62
C ILE A 252 14.06 29.10 -14.80
N GLY A 253 13.37 28.16 -15.44
CA GLY A 253 13.72 27.65 -16.74
C GLY A 253 12.78 28.24 -17.79
N ALA A 254 13.31 28.67 -18.92
CA ALA A 254 12.52 29.10 -20.07
C ALA A 254 13.24 28.71 -21.36
N THR A 255 12.49 28.68 -22.46
CA THR A 255 13.06 28.50 -23.78
C THR A 255 13.05 29.82 -24.52
N LEU A 256 14.19 30.19 -25.11
CA LEU A 256 14.39 31.39 -25.90
C LEU A 256 14.37 31.05 -27.39
N SER A 257 13.44 31.62 -28.16
CA SER A 257 13.42 31.43 -29.62
C SER A 257 13.66 32.78 -30.32
N PRO A 258 14.76 32.99 -31.06
CA PRO A 258 15.06 34.27 -31.71
C PRO A 258 14.30 34.54 -33.02
N GLY A 259 13.37 33.69 -33.46
CA GLY A 259 12.72 33.83 -34.77
C GLY A 259 12.49 32.50 -35.51
N ALA A 260 11.63 32.52 -36.54
CA ALA A 260 11.24 31.35 -37.34
C ALA A 260 12.36 30.63 -38.13
N ALA A 261 13.61 31.12 -38.06
CA ALA A 261 14.77 30.54 -38.72
C ALA A 261 15.95 30.26 -37.75
N SER A 262 15.74 30.38 -36.45
CA SER A 262 16.77 30.20 -35.42
C SER A 262 16.50 29.00 -34.52
N TYR A 263 17.54 28.54 -33.82
CA TYR A 263 17.40 27.49 -32.80
C TYR A 263 16.75 28.04 -31.54
N ASP A 264 16.04 27.17 -30.84
CA ASP A 264 15.57 27.39 -29.47
C ASP A 264 16.72 27.17 -28.48
N TYR A 265 16.83 28.06 -27.49
CA TYR A 265 17.91 28.02 -26.51
C TYR A 265 17.36 27.88 -25.09
N PRO A 266 17.84 26.88 -24.33
CA PRO A 266 17.55 26.81 -22.91
C PRO A 266 18.11 28.03 -22.18
N TYR A 267 17.24 28.69 -21.41
CA TYR A 267 17.57 29.79 -20.54
C TYR A 267 17.22 29.44 -19.11
N VAL A 268 18.19 29.61 -18.22
CA VAL A 268 17.98 29.40 -16.79
C VAL A 268 18.43 30.65 -16.05
N VAL A 269 17.60 31.12 -15.13
CA VAL A 269 17.90 32.26 -14.28
C VAL A 269 17.64 31.89 -12.83
N LYS A 270 18.55 32.32 -11.95
CA LYS A 270 18.33 32.32 -10.51
C LYS A 270 18.04 33.74 -10.06
N LEU A 271 16.94 33.90 -9.34
CA LEU A 271 16.52 35.16 -8.76
C LEU A 271 16.58 35.10 -7.24
N ASP A 272 16.80 36.25 -6.58
CA ASP A 272 16.60 36.36 -5.13
C ASP A 272 15.12 36.42 -4.76
N ASP A 273 14.83 36.48 -3.45
CA ASP A 273 13.47 36.58 -2.87
C ASP A 273 12.70 37.84 -3.31
N MET A 274 13.41 38.84 -3.84
CA MET A 274 12.90 40.08 -4.43
C MET A 274 12.98 40.07 -5.95
N LEU A 275 13.04 38.88 -6.58
CA LEU A 275 13.09 38.71 -8.04
C LEU A 275 14.25 39.43 -8.75
N ASN A 276 15.33 39.80 -8.05
CA ASN A 276 16.53 40.35 -8.69
C ASN A 276 17.39 39.22 -9.25
N VAL A 277 17.99 39.46 -10.42
CA VAL A 277 18.87 38.47 -11.07
C VAL A 277 20.14 38.27 -10.23
N MET A 278 20.30 37.06 -9.69
CA MET A 278 21.55 36.62 -9.10
C MET A 278 22.51 36.13 -10.19
N TRP A 279 22.00 35.31 -11.10
CA TRP A 279 22.70 34.90 -12.32
C TRP A 279 21.70 34.44 -13.37
N GLN A 280 22.10 34.51 -14.64
CA GLN A 280 21.34 33.98 -15.76
C GLN A 280 22.28 33.34 -16.79
N LYS A 281 21.86 32.26 -17.44
CA LYS A 281 22.63 31.55 -18.46
C LYS A 281 21.75 31.13 -19.62
N ILE A 282 22.32 31.27 -20.81
CA ILE A 282 21.80 30.71 -22.06
C ILE A 282 22.70 29.54 -22.44
N PHE A 283 22.10 28.39 -22.72
CA PHE A 283 22.83 27.20 -23.14
C PHE A 283 22.73 27.04 -24.65
N ASP A 284 23.75 27.51 -25.37
CA ASP A 284 23.85 27.31 -26.81
C ASP A 284 24.64 26.03 -27.11
N TRP A 285 23.92 24.97 -27.49
CA TRP A 285 24.51 23.70 -27.94
C TRP A 285 24.55 23.57 -29.47
N GLY A 286 24.30 24.65 -30.22
CA GLY A 286 24.30 24.68 -31.68
C GLY A 286 23.14 23.93 -32.32
N ARG A 287 22.05 23.66 -31.58
CA ARG A 287 20.82 22.98 -32.00
C ARG A 287 19.65 23.45 -31.13
N SER A 288 18.41 23.39 -31.65
CA SER A 288 17.20 23.66 -30.86
C SER A 288 17.17 22.77 -29.62
N ALA A 289 16.97 23.38 -28.47
CA ALA A 289 16.68 22.70 -27.23
C ALA A 289 15.71 23.54 -26.39
N GLU A 290 14.77 22.85 -25.74
CA GLU A 290 13.66 23.48 -25.02
C GLU A 290 13.73 23.07 -23.55
N VAL A 291 13.69 24.04 -22.64
CA VAL A 291 13.49 23.73 -21.22
C VAL A 291 12.04 23.30 -21.04
N LEU A 292 11.83 22.14 -20.43
CA LEU A 292 10.51 21.62 -20.11
C LEU A 292 10.15 21.83 -18.65
N SER A 293 11.14 21.70 -17.77
CA SER A 293 10.96 21.78 -16.33
C SER A 293 12.28 22.13 -15.64
N VAL A 294 12.20 22.87 -14.54
CA VAL A 294 13.30 23.18 -13.64
C VAL A 294 12.88 22.76 -12.23
N LEU A 295 13.81 22.18 -11.48
CA LEU A 295 13.67 21.94 -10.06
C LEU A 295 14.89 22.47 -9.34
N SER A 296 14.69 23.04 -8.15
CA SER A 296 15.78 23.30 -7.23
C SER A 296 16.34 21.97 -6.71
N THR A 297 17.44 22.02 -5.98
CA THR A 297 18.07 20.83 -5.41
C THR A 297 18.53 21.14 -4.00
N PRO A 298 18.70 20.14 -3.11
CA PRO A 298 19.03 20.39 -1.71
C PRO A 298 20.31 21.20 -1.45
N ASP A 299 21.22 21.28 -2.41
CA ASP A 299 22.44 22.09 -2.35
C ASP A 299 22.29 23.49 -2.96
N ASN A 300 21.05 23.94 -3.18
CA ASN A 300 20.65 25.22 -3.79
C ASN A 300 21.06 25.39 -5.27
N GLY A 301 21.42 24.31 -5.95
CA GLY A 301 21.55 24.27 -7.41
C GLY A 301 20.22 23.98 -8.12
N ALA A 302 20.28 23.71 -9.43
CA ALA A 302 19.11 23.34 -10.22
C ALA A 302 19.29 22.01 -10.99
N MET A 303 18.17 21.33 -11.23
CA MET A 303 18.01 20.25 -12.20
C MET A 303 17.10 20.75 -13.32
N CYS A 304 17.59 20.76 -14.55
CA CYS A 304 16.82 21.17 -15.72
C CYS A 304 16.51 19.95 -16.59
N LEU A 305 15.24 19.78 -16.93
CA LEU A 305 14.78 18.84 -17.95
C LEU A 305 14.71 19.59 -19.28
N ILE A 306 15.47 19.14 -20.26
CA ILE A 306 15.58 19.80 -21.56
C ILE A 306 15.27 18.80 -22.67
N ASN A 307 14.38 19.17 -23.58
CA ASN A 307 14.16 18.42 -24.80
C ASN A 307 15.14 18.89 -25.88
N GLN A 308 15.75 17.95 -26.60
CA GLN A 308 16.56 18.25 -27.77
C GLN A 308 16.33 17.16 -28.81
N MET A 309 15.54 17.51 -29.84
CA MET A 309 15.12 16.57 -30.90
C MET A 309 14.43 15.32 -30.30
N ASP A 310 15.00 14.13 -30.52
CA ASP A 310 14.50 12.85 -30.00
C ASP A 310 15.16 12.44 -28.66
N THR A 311 15.76 13.40 -27.95
CA THR A 311 16.50 13.13 -26.71
C THR A 311 16.07 14.05 -25.59
N VAL A 312 16.12 13.50 -24.37
CA VAL A 312 15.88 14.24 -23.14
C VAL A 312 17.19 14.41 -22.41
N ILE A 313 17.50 15.63 -22.01
CA ILE A 313 18.73 16.01 -21.31
C ILE A 313 18.36 16.44 -19.89
N PHE A 314 18.97 15.78 -18.91
CA PHE A 314 19.05 16.27 -17.54
C PHE A 314 20.32 17.11 -17.42
N LEU A 315 20.17 18.39 -17.12
CA LEU A 315 21.28 19.31 -16.88
C LEU A 315 21.30 19.70 -15.41
N ARG A 316 22.40 19.34 -14.74
CA ARG A 316 22.64 19.70 -13.34
C ARG A 316 23.48 20.97 -13.26
N LEU A 317 22.95 21.97 -12.57
CA LEU A 317 23.62 23.25 -12.34
C LEU A 317 23.94 23.45 -10.86
N SER A 318 25.09 24.03 -10.56
CA SER A 318 25.43 24.50 -9.21
C SER A 318 24.54 25.67 -8.78
N SER A 319 24.64 26.07 -7.51
CA SER A 319 23.99 27.28 -7.01
C SER A 319 24.45 28.59 -7.68
N THR A 320 25.62 28.57 -8.33
CA THR A 320 26.19 29.67 -9.16
C THR A 320 25.87 29.53 -10.65
N GLY A 321 25.11 28.49 -11.04
CA GLY A 321 24.72 28.21 -12.42
C GLY A 321 25.76 27.47 -13.24
N ASP A 322 26.84 26.99 -12.65
CA ASP A 322 27.86 26.22 -13.37
C ASP A 322 27.37 24.82 -13.68
N SER A 323 27.61 24.36 -14.92
CA SER A 323 27.25 23.00 -15.31
C SER A 323 28.11 22.01 -14.54
N LEU A 324 27.46 21.20 -13.70
CA LEU A 324 28.11 20.15 -12.93
C LEU A 324 28.19 18.87 -13.76
N TRP A 325 27.09 18.51 -14.41
CA TRP A 325 27.03 17.40 -15.36
C TRP A 325 25.76 17.52 -16.22
N SER A 326 25.78 16.86 -17.38
CA SER A 326 24.58 16.60 -18.16
C SER A 326 24.46 15.12 -18.49
N ARG A 327 23.22 14.66 -18.63
CA ARG A 327 22.91 13.28 -19.00
C ARG A 327 21.84 13.28 -20.07
N THR A 328 22.17 12.64 -21.18
CA THR A 328 21.27 12.51 -22.32
C THR A 328 20.69 11.12 -22.33
N TYR A 329 19.36 11.06 -22.32
CA TYR A 329 18.57 9.87 -22.53
C TYR A 329 18.02 9.90 -23.95
N SER A 330 18.23 8.80 -24.67
CA SER A 330 17.78 8.59 -26.04
C SER A 330 17.17 7.19 -26.15
N GLY A 331 16.07 7.04 -26.86
CA GLY A 331 15.36 5.77 -27.05
C GLY A 331 14.89 5.57 -28.50
N ILE A 332 14.19 4.45 -28.75
CA ILE A 332 13.39 4.32 -29.97
C ILE A 332 12.22 5.29 -29.79
N GLY A 333 12.04 6.20 -30.76
CA GLY A 333 10.99 7.22 -30.79
C GLY A 333 11.29 8.51 -30.00
N THR A 334 10.59 9.58 -30.37
CA THR A 334 10.62 10.88 -29.70
C THR A 334 10.15 10.72 -28.26
N VAL A 335 11.05 10.89 -27.30
CA VAL A 335 10.68 10.99 -25.89
C VAL A 335 10.23 12.43 -25.64
N ALA A 336 8.92 12.67 -25.67
CA ALA A 336 8.37 13.95 -25.24
C ALA A 336 8.19 13.90 -23.72
N ALA A 337 9.23 14.30 -22.99
CA ALA A 337 9.11 14.57 -21.57
C ALA A 337 8.19 15.80 -21.36
N ASN A 338 7.43 15.81 -20.26
CA ASN A 338 6.57 16.93 -19.91
C ASN A 338 7.08 17.65 -18.67
N ARG A 339 7.29 16.93 -17.56
CA ARG A 339 7.66 17.55 -16.28
C ARG A 339 8.55 16.62 -15.45
N ILE A 340 9.43 17.21 -14.64
CA ILE A 340 10.13 16.50 -13.55
C ILE A 340 9.56 16.94 -12.20
N ARG A 341 9.51 16.03 -11.24
CA ARG A 341 9.13 16.29 -9.84
C ARG A 341 10.15 15.65 -8.89
N HIS A 342 10.31 16.22 -7.69
CA HIS A 342 11.05 15.55 -6.63
C HIS A 342 10.28 14.31 -6.14
N CYS A 343 11.03 13.26 -5.85
CA CYS A 343 10.56 12.13 -5.07
C CYS A 343 10.95 12.31 -3.59
N MET A 344 10.23 11.66 -2.69
CA MET A 344 10.51 11.71 -1.24
C MET A 344 11.85 11.08 -0.86
N ASP A 345 12.38 10.18 -1.69
CA ASP A 345 13.69 9.55 -1.52
C ASP A 345 14.86 10.41 -2.05
N GLY A 346 14.57 11.66 -2.47
CA GLY A 346 15.54 12.58 -3.05
C GLY A 346 15.84 12.33 -4.54
N GLY A 347 15.18 11.35 -5.16
CA GLY A 347 15.20 11.11 -6.60
C GLY A 347 14.29 12.05 -7.39
N TYR A 348 14.07 11.69 -8.66
CA TYR A 348 13.22 12.46 -9.57
C TYR A 348 12.18 11.55 -10.26
N LEU A 349 10.96 12.05 -10.38
CA LEU A 349 9.91 11.47 -11.19
C LEU A 349 9.79 12.26 -12.49
N LEU A 350 9.81 11.56 -13.62
CA LEU A 350 9.65 12.12 -14.96
C LEU A 350 8.39 11.53 -15.58
N ASN A 351 7.56 12.36 -16.22
CA ASN A 351 6.45 11.89 -17.05
C ASN A 351 6.56 12.39 -18.50
N GLY A 352 5.96 11.66 -19.43
CA GLY A 352 6.00 12.00 -20.85
C GLY A 352 5.33 10.96 -21.75
N SER A 353 5.85 10.85 -22.97
CA SER A 353 5.53 9.79 -23.91
C SER A 353 6.79 9.27 -24.63
N THR A 354 6.71 8.06 -25.17
CA THR A 354 7.73 7.43 -26.04
C THR A 354 7.03 6.80 -27.24
N SER A 355 7.74 6.50 -28.33
CA SER A 355 7.13 5.81 -29.49
C SER A 355 8.00 4.69 -30.04
N ASP A 356 7.41 3.65 -30.63
CA ASP A 356 8.19 2.62 -31.35
C ASP A 356 8.32 2.94 -32.86
N GLY A 357 7.92 4.15 -33.25
CA GLY A 357 7.79 4.59 -34.64
C GLY A 357 6.44 4.26 -35.29
N VAL A 358 5.59 3.48 -34.62
CA VAL A 358 4.22 3.14 -35.06
C VAL A 358 3.20 3.64 -34.05
N ASN A 359 3.39 3.32 -32.78
CA ASN A 359 2.53 3.68 -31.67
C ASN A 359 3.25 4.64 -30.73
N THR A 360 2.47 5.47 -30.04
CA THR A 360 2.95 6.32 -28.94
C THR A 360 2.41 5.76 -27.63
N TYR A 361 3.27 5.71 -26.61
CA TYR A 361 2.99 5.17 -25.29
C TYR A 361 3.26 6.25 -24.24
N GLY A 362 2.38 6.35 -23.24
CA GLY A 362 2.66 7.12 -22.02
C GLY A 362 3.89 6.59 -21.28
N LEU A 363 4.72 7.48 -20.74
CA LEU A 363 5.96 7.15 -20.03
C LEU A 363 6.00 7.78 -18.64
N ILE A 364 6.43 7.01 -17.65
CA ILE A 364 6.84 7.48 -16.32
C ILE A 364 8.17 6.84 -15.98
N LEU A 365 9.12 7.63 -15.48
CA LEU A 365 10.43 7.15 -15.05
C LEU A 365 10.74 7.69 -13.66
N LYS A 366 11.13 6.79 -12.76
CA LYS A 366 11.77 7.13 -11.49
C LYS A 366 13.28 7.09 -11.67
N LEU A 367 13.96 8.14 -11.23
CA LEU A 367 15.41 8.30 -11.28
C LEU A 367 15.94 8.53 -9.87
N ASP A 368 17.20 8.17 -9.62
CA ASP A 368 17.85 8.45 -8.35
C ASP A 368 18.18 9.94 -8.17
N SER A 369 18.80 10.31 -7.03
CA SER A 369 19.18 11.69 -6.72
C SER A 369 20.26 12.27 -7.64
N LEU A 370 20.96 11.42 -8.38
CA LEU A 370 21.90 11.81 -9.43
C LEU A 370 21.22 11.86 -10.80
N ALA A 371 19.90 11.65 -10.89
CA ALA A 371 19.14 11.42 -12.11
C ALA A 371 19.67 10.23 -12.94
N MET A 372 20.05 9.10 -12.31
CA MET A 372 20.36 7.83 -12.98
C MET A 372 19.09 7.01 -13.13
N LEU A 373 18.97 6.34 -14.27
CA LEU A 373 17.98 5.28 -14.40
C LEU A 373 18.55 4.04 -13.71
N LEU A 374 17.99 3.73 -12.56
CA LEU A 374 18.32 2.55 -11.78
C LEU A 374 17.50 1.35 -12.29
N PRO A 375 17.99 0.11 -12.13
CA PRO A 375 17.19 -1.06 -12.46
C PRO A 375 15.88 -1.03 -11.67
N PRO A 376 14.73 -1.35 -12.29
CA PRO A 376 13.47 -1.50 -11.58
C PRO A 376 13.62 -2.55 -10.49
N VAL A 377 13.19 -2.23 -9.26
CA VAL A 377 13.19 -3.18 -8.15
C VAL A 377 11.81 -3.24 -7.53
N CYS A 378 11.09 -4.32 -7.83
CA CYS A 378 9.83 -4.62 -7.18
C CYS A 378 9.90 -5.99 -6.53
N VAL A 379 9.73 -6.03 -5.21
CA VAL A 379 9.51 -7.29 -4.49
C VAL A 379 8.02 -7.60 -4.52
N GLN A 380 7.67 -8.72 -5.14
CA GLN A 380 6.31 -9.24 -5.22
C GLN A 380 6.13 -10.34 -4.18
N SER A 381 5.04 -10.29 -3.44
CA SER A 381 4.56 -11.43 -2.65
C SER A 381 3.33 -12.02 -3.37
N GLY A 382 3.36 -13.31 -3.67
CA GLY A 382 2.18 -14.01 -4.23
C GLY A 382 1.00 -14.14 -3.25
N ALA A 383 1.18 -13.68 -2.01
CA ALA A 383 0.23 -13.75 -0.90
C ALA A 383 0.38 -12.51 0.03
N SER A 384 -0.42 -12.48 1.11
CA SER A 384 -0.33 -11.46 2.17
C SER A 384 1.05 -11.43 2.83
N THR A 385 1.54 -10.25 3.19
CA THR A 385 2.76 -10.05 4.02
C THR A 385 2.50 -10.21 5.52
N VAL A 386 1.22 -10.26 5.92
CA VAL A 386 0.79 -10.72 7.24
C VAL A 386 0.43 -12.20 7.13
N ILE A 387 1.20 -13.07 7.79
CA ILE A 387 1.07 -14.53 7.67
C ILE A 387 0.78 -15.20 9.02
N CYS A 388 0.37 -16.46 9.00
CA CYS A 388 0.14 -17.22 10.22
C CYS A 388 1.47 -17.74 10.80
N PRO A 389 1.64 -17.79 12.12
CA PRO A 389 2.84 -18.39 12.72
C PRO A 389 3.06 -19.82 12.21
N GLY A 390 4.29 -20.13 11.77
CA GLY A 390 4.65 -21.45 11.23
C GLY A 390 4.27 -21.68 9.75
N THR A 391 3.84 -20.64 9.04
CA THR A 391 3.71 -20.62 7.57
C THR A 391 4.81 -19.76 6.95
N ASP A 392 4.95 -19.84 5.63
CA ASP A 392 5.94 -19.07 4.87
C ASP A 392 5.28 -18.22 3.78
N VAL A 393 6.06 -17.29 3.24
CA VAL A 393 5.70 -16.51 2.05
C VAL A 393 6.87 -16.47 1.09
N THR A 394 6.58 -16.62 -0.20
CA THR A 394 7.57 -16.44 -1.26
C THR A 394 7.61 -14.98 -1.68
N LEU A 395 8.80 -14.38 -1.58
CA LEU A 395 9.13 -13.08 -2.14
C LEU A 395 9.89 -13.30 -3.46
N SER A 396 9.49 -12.62 -4.53
CA SER A 396 10.12 -12.72 -5.84
C SER A 396 10.35 -11.35 -6.47
N VAL A 397 11.32 -11.26 -7.36
CA VAL A 397 11.55 -10.09 -8.21
C VAL A 397 11.56 -10.46 -9.69
N ASP A 398 11.55 -9.46 -10.57
CA ASP A 398 11.66 -9.66 -12.00
C ASP A 398 13.00 -10.31 -12.39
N SER A 399 12.96 -11.16 -13.43
CA SER A 399 14.15 -11.81 -13.96
C SER A 399 15.03 -10.83 -14.77
N GLY A 400 16.32 -11.14 -14.92
CA GLY A 400 17.24 -10.38 -15.79
C GLY A 400 18.34 -9.60 -15.07
N TYR A 401 18.35 -9.63 -13.73
CA TYR A 401 19.35 -8.98 -12.88
C TYR A 401 20.14 -10.00 -12.06
N THR A 402 21.17 -9.55 -11.35
CA THR A 402 21.73 -10.30 -10.21
C THR A 402 21.13 -9.79 -8.92
N TYR A 403 20.96 -10.67 -7.93
CA TYR A 403 20.22 -10.39 -6.71
C TYR A 403 21.10 -10.57 -5.47
N LEU A 404 20.85 -9.74 -4.46
CA LEU A 404 21.37 -9.90 -3.11
C LEU A 404 20.28 -9.51 -2.12
N TRP A 405 19.63 -10.50 -1.52
CA TRP A 405 18.61 -10.31 -0.51
C TRP A 405 19.25 -9.95 0.84
N SER A 406 18.48 -9.26 1.69
CA SER A 406 18.83 -8.97 3.10
C SER A 406 19.21 -10.21 3.94
N THR A 407 18.78 -11.39 3.50
CA THR A 407 19.12 -12.73 4.02
C THR A 407 20.46 -13.28 3.51
N ASN A 408 21.14 -12.55 2.61
CA ASN A 408 22.33 -12.94 1.83
C ASN A 408 22.09 -13.97 0.71
N GLU A 409 20.84 -14.27 0.39
CA GLU A 409 20.48 -15.13 -0.74
C GLU A 409 20.62 -14.37 -2.07
N THR A 410 20.85 -15.08 -3.17
CA THR A 410 21.14 -14.48 -4.50
C THR A 410 20.22 -14.99 -5.61
N THR A 411 19.17 -15.72 -5.24
CA THR A 411 18.14 -16.24 -6.15
C THR A 411 17.11 -15.16 -6.48
N GLN A 412 16.38 -15.33 -7.59
CA GLN A 412 15.29 -14.43 -7.99
C GLN A 412 14.12 -14.42 -6.99
N SER A 413 13.95 -15.52 -6.24
CA SER A 413 12.97 -15.61 -5.18
C SER A 413 13.56 -16.24 -3.93
N ILE A 414 12.98 -15.89 -2.78
CA ILE A 414 13.29 -16.44 -1.46
C ILE A 414 11.99 -16.83 -0.77
N THR A 415 12.06 -17.82 0.12
CA THR A 415 10.94 -18.19 1.00
C THR A 415 11.28 -17.74 2.41
N VAL A 416 10.41 -16.93 3.01
CA VAL A 416 10.62 -16.37 4.35
C VAL A 416 9.53 -16.85 5.30
N ASP A 417 9.95 -17.34 6.46
CA ASP A 417 9.11 -17.94 7.51
C ASP A 417 9.29 -17.23 8.85
N THR A 418 9.97 -16.08 8.85
CA THR A 418 10.28 -15.28 10.03
C THR A 418 9.77 -13.86 9.86
N ALA A 419 9.24 -13.28 10.93
CA ALA A 419 8.83 -11.88 10.93
C ALA A 419 10.08 -10.99 10.87
N GLY A 420 10.03 -9.94 10.06
CA GLY A 420 11.18 -9.07 9.81
C GLY A 420 11.00 -8.21 8.58
N VAL A 421 11.98 -7.34 8.35
CA VAL A 421 12.03 -6.47 7.18
C VAL A 421 12.98 -7.07 6.16
N TYR A 422 12.47 -7.29 4.96
CA TYR A 422 13.22 -7.85 3.84
C TYR A 422 13.36 -6.83 2.72
N TYR A 423 14.51 -6.85 2.06
CA TYR A 423 14.77 -6.08 0.85
C TYR A 423 15.74 -6.86 -0.04
N VAL A 424 15.84 -6.46 -1.31
CA VAL A 424 16.78 -7.01 -2.27
C VAL A 424 17.53 -5.89 -2.99
N ILE A 425 18.82 -6.08 -3.17
CA ILE A 425 19.64 -5.27 -4.06
C ILE A 425 19.71 -6.00 -5.39
N VAL A 426 19.23 -5.37 -6.45
CA VAL A 426 19.35 -5.88 -7.81
C VAL A 426 20.45 -5.11 -8.54
N THR A 427 21.25 -5.82 -9.33
CA THR A 427 22.28 -5.19 -10.17
C THR A 427 22.05 -5.55 -11.62
N ASP A 428 21.96 -4.52 -12.45
CA ASP A 428 21.94 -4.66 -13.89
C ASP A 428 23.36 -4.97 -14.39
N THR A 429 23.53 -6.18 -14.91
CA THR A 429 24.82 -6.67 -15.42
C THR A 429 25.32 -5.89 -16.64
N SER A 430 24.43 -5.21 -17.37
CA SER A 430 24.76 -4.42 -18.56
C SER A 430 25.26 -3.02 -18.21
N SER A 431 24.63 -2.37 -17.22
CA SER A 431 24.98 -1.02 -16.80
C SER A 431 25.97 -0.98 -15.63
N GLY A 432 26.00 -2.03 -14.82
CA GLY A 432 26.73 -2.13 -13.55
C GLY A 432 26.06 -1.37 -12.40
N LEU A 433 24.84 -0.86 -12.61
CA LEU A 433 24.11 -0.10 -11.61
C LEU A 433 23.30 -1.02 -10.71
N SER A 434 23.27 -0.67 -9.43
CA SER A 434 22.54 -1.41 -8.41
C SER A 434 21.46 -0.54 -7.80
N ALA A 435 20.34 -1.14 -7.44
CA ALA A 435 19.26 -0.48 -6.72
C ALA A 435 18.72 -1.41 -5.64
N GLN A 436 18.31 -0.82 -4.52
CA GLN A 436 17.62 -1.53 -3.46
C GLN A 436 16.11 -1.41 -3.66
N SER A 437 15.37 -2.49 -3.38
CA SER A 437 13.93 -2.44 -3.27
C SER A 437 13.46 -1.59 -2.09
N GLU A 438 12.19 -1.21 -2.12
CA GLU A 438 11.47 -0.85 -0.89
C GLU A 438 11.52 -2.00 0.12
N ASN A 439 11.36 -1.64 1.39
CA ASN A 439 11.31 -2.60 2.49
C ASN A 439 9.98 -3.34 2.50
N VAL A 440 10.02 -4.67 2.53
CA VAL A 440 8.86 -5.53 2.72
C VAL A 440 8.85 -6.03 4.16
N GLU A 441 7.89 -5.56 4.95
CA GLU A 441 7.71 -6.01 6.32
C GLU A 441 6.82 -7.26 6.37
N ILE A 442 7.38 -8.36 6.86
CA ILE A 442 6.65 -9.59 7.17
C ILE A 442 6.30 -9.58 8.64
N THR A 443 5.00 -9.72 8.93
CA THR A 443 4.48 -9.80 10.31
C THR A 443 3.62 -11.04 10.49
N PHE A 444 3.51 -11.50 11.73
CA PHE A 444 2.58 -12.56 12.07
C PHE A 444 1.29 -11.98 12.61
N TYR A 445 0.16 -12.65 12.31
CA TYR A 445 -1.07 -12.41 13.05
C TYR A 445 -0.81 -12.63 14.55
N ASN A 446 -1.31 -11.71 15.38
CA ASN A 446 -1.30 -11.87 16.82
C ASN A 446 -2.37 -12.90 17.20
N THR A 447 -2.02 -14.18 17.11
CA THR A 447 -2.95 -15.27 17.38
C THR A 447 -2.81 -15.76 18.82
N SER A 448 -3.95 -15.98 19.48
CA SER A 448 -3.97 -16.66 20.78
C SER A 448 -4.06 -18.16 20.54
N VAL A 449 -3.10 -18.93 21.07
CA VAL A 449 -3.16 -20.39 21.06
C VAL A 449 -4.47 -20.85 21.72
N PRO A 450 -5.24 -21.75 21.10
CA PRO A 450 -6.49 -22.21 21.69
C PRO A 450 -6.24 -22.92 23.03
N VAL A 451 -7.11 -22.64 23.99
CA VAL A 451 -7.05 -23.24 25.33
C VAL A 451 -8.26 -24.13 25.53
N ILE A 452 -8.02 -25.35 26.00
CA ILE A 452 -9.08 -26.27 26.41
C ILE A 452 -9.36 -26.04 27.89
N ASN A 453 -10.62 -25.77 28.23
CA ASN A 453 -11.11 -25.71 29.60
C ASN A 453 -12.16 -26.80 29.83
N MET A 454 -12.25 -27.27 31.07
CA MET A 454 -13.29 -28.21 31.47
C MET A 454 -14.50 -27.43 32.00
N LEU A 455 -15.68 -27.67 31.44
CA LEU A 455 -16.95 -27.09 31.88
C LEU A 455 -17.97 -28.22 32.10
N GLY A 456 -18.12 -28.65 33.36
CA GLY A 456 -18.92 -29.84 33.67
C GLY A 456 -18.27 -31.11 33.08
N ASN A 457 -18.99 -31.81 32.21
CA ASN A 457 -18.52 -33.02 31.53
C ASN A 457 -17.96 -32.75 30.11
N PHE A 458 -17.89 -31.49 29.70
CA PHE A 458 -17.41 -31.09 28.38
C PHE A 458 -16.00 -30.54 28.45
N LEU A 459 -15.20 -30.83 27.42
CA LEU A 459 -14.01 -30.03 27.10
C LEU A 459 -14.45 -28.96 26.12
N VAL A 460 -14.16 -27.71 26.45
CA VAL A 460 -14.58 -26.54 25.67
C VAL A 460 -13.32 -25.80 25.22
N SER A 461 -13.26 -25.50 23.93
CA SER A 461 -12.19 -24.68 23.33
C SER A 461 -12.49 -23.20 23.51
N THR A 462 -11.46 -22.36 23.45
CA THR A 462 -11.62 -20.92 23.18
C THR A 462 -12.38 -20.70 21.86
N PRO A 463 -13.13 -19.58 21.70
CA PRO A 463 -13.88 -19.28 20.49
C PRO A 463 -13.00 -19.23 19.22
N ALA A 464 -13.52 -19.80 18.14
CA ALA A 464 -12.91 -19.86 16.81
C ALA A 464 -13.99 -20.04 15.72
N ILE A 465 -13.61 -19.94 14.44
CA ILE A 465 -14.52 -20.14 13.29
C ILE A 465 -14.81 -21.63 13.09
N THR A 466 -13.78 -22.48 13.11
CA THR A 466 -13.93 -23.93 12.94
C THR A 466 -13.17 -24.69 14.01
N TYR A 467 -13.63 -25.90 14.34
CA TYR A 467 -12.99 -26.80 15.29
C TYR A 467 -12.81 -28.18 14.66
N GLN A 468 -11.77 -28.86 15.10
CA GLN A 468 -11.56 -30.29 14.86
C GLN A 468 -10.86 -30.86 16.09
N TRP A 469 -11.55 -31.72 16.84
CA TRP A 469 -10.97 -32.37 18.02
C TRP A 469 -10.06 -33.54 17.65
N LEU A 470 -9.02 -33.73 18.46
CA LEU A 470 -8.04 -34.81 18.34
C LEU A 470 -7.93 -35.56 19.68
N PHE A 471 -7.73 -36.87 19.61
CA PHE A 471 -7.48 -37.75 20.75
C PHE A 471 -6.17 -38.49 20.54
N ASN A 472 -5.22 -38.34 21.46
CA ASN A 472 -3.84 -38.86 21.36
C ASN A 472 -3.16 -38.54 20.02
N GLY A 473 -3.48 -37.39 19.42
CA GLY A 473 -2.96 -36.95 18.12
C GLY A 473 -3.79 -37.37 16.91
N ASP A 474 -4.73 -38.30 17.05
CA ASP A 474 -5.60 -38.74 15.95
C ASP A 474 -6.87 -37.90 15.85
N THR A 475 -7.33 -37.65 14.62
CA THR A 475 -8.56 -36.86 14.37
C THR A 475 -9.80 -37.63 14.84
N ILE A 476 -10.64 -37.00 15.67
CA ILE A 476 -11.94 -37.55 16.05
C ILE A 476 -12.97 -37.18 14.98
N VAL A 477 -13.36 -38.16 14.17
CA VAL A 477 -14.23 -37.94 13.01
C VAL A 477 -15.60 -37.42 13.45
N GLY A 478 -16.03 -36.29 12.87
CA GLY A 478 -17.34 -35.69 13.12
C GLY A 478 -17.39 -34.69 14.29
N GLU A 479 -16.32 -34.61 15.10
CA GLU A 479 -16.26 -33.70 16.25
C GLU A 479 -15.71 -32.32 15.84
N THR A 480 -16.61 -31.48 15.33
CA THR A 480 -16.32 -30.12 14.82
C THR A 480 -16.98 -29.00 15.63
N GLY A 481 -17.58 -29.33 16.77
CA GLY A 481 -18.16 -28.36 17.71
C GLY A 481 -17.12 -27.61 18.55
N SER A 482 -17.55 -26.50 19.17
CA SER A 482 -16.74 -25.73 20.13
C SER A 482 -16.38 -26.53 21.40
N ASP A 483 -17.08 -27.63 21.61
CA ASP A 483 -16.97 -28.50 22.76
C ASP A 483 -17.11 -29.98 22.34
N ILE A 484 -16.61 -30.87 23.19
CA ILE A 484 -16.72 -32.32 23.04
C ILE A 484 -17.04 -32.96 24.40
N THR A 485 -17.75 -34.10 24.40
CA THR A 485 -17.87 -34.98 25.57
C THR A 485 -16.82 -36.09 25.48
N PRO A 486 -15.74 -36.07 26.29
CA PRO A 486 -14.71 -37.10 26.23
C PRO A 486 -15.25 -38.48 26.61
N GLN A 487 -14.94 -39.50 25.80
CA GLN A 487 -15.38 -40.88 26.02
C GLN A 487 -14.31 -41.78 26.64
N PHE A 488 -13.04 -41.40 26.53
CA PHE A 488 -11.91 -42.21 26.98
C PHE A 488 -10.90 -41.36 27.73
N THR A 489 -10.19 -41.98 28.68
CA THR A 489 -9.01 -41.36 29.30
C THR A 489 -7.88 -41.25 28.27
N GLY A 490 -7.25 -40.07 28.19
CA GLY A 490 -6.15 -39.79 27.27
C GLY A 490 -5.96 -38.29 27.04
N ASP A 491 -5.10 -37.94 26.09
CA ASP A 491 -4.79 -36.55 25.78
C ASP A 491 -5.69 -36.03 24.66
N TYR A 492 -6.40 -34.94 24.94
CA TYR A 492 -7.22 -34.24 23.95
C TYR A 492 -6.51 -32.98 23.48
N SER A 493 -6.59 -32.68 22.18
CA SER A 493 -6.25 -31.37 21.65
C SER A 493 -7.31 -30.93 20.66
N VAL A 494 -7.36 -29.63 20.37
CA VAL A 494 -8.29 -29.08 19.40
C VAL A 494 -7.51 -28.26 18.39
N ARG A 495 -7.74 -28.54 17.11
CA ARG A 495 -7.26 -27.72 15.99
C ARG A 495 -8.37 -26.77 15.59
N ILE A 496 -8.10 -25.47 15.62
CA ILE A 496 -9.05 -24.43 15.27
C ILE A 496 -8.59 -23.64 14.04
N THR A 497 -9.54 -22.96 13.40
CA THR A 497 -9.25 -21.84 12.49
C THR A 497 -9.78 -20.57 13.13
N ASP A 498 -8.91 -19.58 13.38
CA ASP A 498 -9.30 -18.31 14.00
C ASP A 498 -9.99 -17.35 13.00
N SER A 499 -10.30 -16.13 13.45
CA SER A 499 -10.92 -15.10 12.60
C SER A 499 -10.03 -14.58 11.47
N ASN A 500 -8.72 -14.77 11.57
CA ASN A 500 -7.74 -14.38 10.56
C ASN A 500 -7.44 -15.53 9.57
N GLY A 501 -8.11 -16.68 9.72
CA GLY A 501 -7.89 -17.86 8.91
C GLY A 501 -6.69 -18.71 9.34
N CYS A 502 -6.08 -18.43 10.49
CA CYS A 502 -4.92 -19.17 10.99
C CYS A 502 -5.32 -20.47 11.67
N VAL A 503 -4.64 -21.55 11.25
CA VAL A 503 -4.85 -22.89 11.82
C VAL A 503 -3.91 -23.09 13.00
N LEU A 504 -4.48 -23.29 14.19
CA LEU A 504 -3.74 -23.42 15.44
C LEU A 504 -4.18 -24.68 16.17
N THR A 505 -3.24 -25.35 16.84
CA THR A 505 -3.54 -26.52 17.67
C THR A 505 -3.27 -26.19 19.13
N SER A 506 -4.19 -26.59 20.01
CA SER A 506 -4.03 -26.37 21.46
C SER A 506 -2.88 -27.21 22.02
N ALA A 507 -2.43 -26.83 23.21
CA ALA A 507 -1.67 -27.77 24.04
C ALA A 507 -2.50 -29.04 24.31
N LEU A 508 -1.81 -30.15 24.62
CA LEU A 508 -2.46 -31.39 25.04
C LEU A 508 -3.16 -31.18 26.40
N PHE A 509 -4.42 -31.58 26.46
CA PHE A 509 -5.24 -31.58 27.66
C PHE A 509 -5.43 -33.03 28.14
N PRO A 510 -4.77 -33.44 29.25
CA PRO A 510 -4.95 -34.77 29.79
C PRO A 510 -6.32 -34.90 30.45
N TYR A 511 -7.18 -35.76 29.91
CA TYR A 511 -8.48 -36.07 30.46
C TYR A 511 -8.49 -37.44 31.14
N ILE A 512 -9.03 -37.49 32.36
CA ILE A 512 -9.28 -38.73 33.09
C ILE A 512 -10.79 -38.86 33.28
N MET A 513 -11.39 -39.93 32.74
CA MET A 513 -12.82 -40.16 32.87
C MET A 513 -13.22 -40.33 34.34
N PRO A 514 -14.11 -39.49 34.90
CA PRO A 514 -14.44 -39.49 36.33
C PRO A 514 -15.46 -40.58 36.74
N GLY A 515 -15.91 -41.43 35.82
CA GLY A 515 -16.92 -42.47 36.08
C GLY A 515 -16.35 -43.89 36.10
N VAL A 516 -16.57 -44.60 37.20
CA VAL A 516 -16.57 -46.08 37.21
C VAL A 516 -17.78 -46.50 36.38
N ALA A 517 -17.55 -47.26 35.31
CA ALA A 517 -18.60 -47.80 34.45
C ALA A 517 -19.75 -48.41 35.28
N GLU A 518 -21.00 -48.19 34.88
CA GLU A 518 -22.18 -48.84 35.48
C GLU A 518 -21.93 -50.34 35.60
N LEU A 519 -21.74 -50.82 36.84
CA LEU A 519 -21.58 -52.22 37.13
C LEU A 519 -22.97 -52.81 37.32
N ASN A 520 -23.31 -53.80 36.48
CA ASN A 520 -24.54 -54.58 36.53
C ASN A 520 -25.02 -54.89 37.97
N ASN A 521 -26.33 -54.81 38.22
CA ASN A 521 -27.03 -55.18 39.46
C ASN A 521 -26.90 -56.69 39.81
N GLU A 522 -25.69 -57.25 39.82
CA GLU A 522 -25.41 -58.59 40.33
C GLU A 522 -25.32 -58.51 41.85
N VAL A 523 -26.36 -59.01 42.54
CA VAL A 523 -26.37 -59.16 44.00
C VAL A 523 -25.36 -60.25 44.37
N ALA A 524 -24.13 -59.85 44.68
CA ALA A 524 -23.02 -60.73 44.99
C ALA A 524 -23.17 -61.44 46.35
N PHE A 525 -23.86 -60.82 47.31
CA PHE A 525 -24.11 -61.44 48.61
C PHE A 525 -25.48 -61.05 49.20
N ARG A 526 -25.95 -61.89 50.13
CA ARG A 526 -27.08 -61.60 51.02
C ARG A 526 -26.66 -61.84 52.46
N ILE A 527 -27.09 -60.97 53.37
CA ILE A 527 -26.81 -61.14 54.80
C ILE A 527 -27.73 -62.24 55.33
N LYS A 528 -27.15 -63.29 55.92
CA LYS A 528 -27.90 -64.36 56.59
C LYS A 528 -28.21 -64.00 58.03
N ARG A 529 -27.20 -63.52 58.76
CA ARG A 529 -27.30 -63.17 60.17
C ARG A 529 -26.21 -62.19 60.56
N ILE A 530 -26.53 -61.30 61.50
CA ILE A 530 -25.56 -60.43 62.19
C ILE A 530 -25.70 -60.68 63.68
N ASN A 531 -24.59 -60.85 64.39
CA ASN A 531 -24.51 -60.82 65.84
C ASN A 531 -23.20 -60.14 66.27
N LYS A 532 -22.99 -59.99 67.59
CA LYS A 532 -21.79 -59.32 68.13
C LYS A 532 -20.47 -59.99 67.76
N ASP A 533 -20.47 -61.29 67.51
CA ASP A 533 -19.23 -62.05 67.24
C ASP A 533 -18.96 -62.22 65.74
N VAL A 534 -19.99 -62.37 64.92
CA VAL A 534 -19.88 -62.73 63.50
C VAL A 534 -20.98 -62.08 62.64
N VAL A 535 -20.58 -61.59 61.46
CA VAL A 535 -21.48 -61.31 60.32
C VAL A 535 -21.41 -62.49 59.35
N GLU A 536 -22.54 -63.17 59.15
CA GLU A 536 -22.66 -64.32 58.26
C GLU A 536 -23.34 -63.94 56.94
N LEU A 537 -22.66 -64.22 55.83
CA LEU A 537 -23.06 -63.82 54.48
C LEU A 537 -23.25 -65.05 53.60
N PHE A 538 -24.31 -65.07 52.79
CA PHE A 538 -24.43 -65.97 51.66
C PHE A 538 -23.89 -65.28 50.42
N LEU A 539 -22.75 -65.74 49.92
CA LEU A 539 -22.16 -65.26 48.67
C LEU A 539 -22.77 -66.04 47.50
N ASN A 540 -23.26 -65.34 46.48
CA ASN A 540 -23.69 -65.89 45.20
C ASN A 540 -23.04 -65.10 44.05
N SER A 541 -21.71 -64.99 44.09
CA SER A 541 -20.93 -64.32 43.07
C SER A 541 -20.34 -65.33 42.09
N LYS A 542 -20.49 -65.07 40.78
CA LYS A 542 -19.83 -65.83 39.72
C LYS A 542 -18.35 -65.48 39.56
N ARG A 543 -17.81 -64.58 40.39
CA ARG A 543 -16.48 -63.99 40.25
C ARG A 543 -15.76 -63.88 41.59
N SER A 544 -14.44 -63.83 41.51
CA SER A 544 -13.57 -63.44 42.62
C SER A 544 -13.73 -61.95 42.93
N GLY A 545 -13.53 -61.57 44.19
CA GLY A 545 -13.69 -60.19 44.65
C GLY A 545 -13.26 -60.01 46.09
N THR A 546 -13.49 -58.84 46.64
CA THR A 546 -13.06 -58.45 47.98
C THR A 546 -14.25 -57.91 48.76
N ILE A 547 -14.44 -58.40 49.98
CA ILE A 547 -15.38 -57.83 50.95
C ILE A 547 -14.62 -56.89 51.87
N ARG A 548 -15.13 -55.67 52.03
CA ARG A 548 -14.63 -54.64 52.93
C ARG A 548 -15.69 -54.26 53.94
N LEU A 549 -15.29 -54.10 55.18
CA LEU A 549 -16.11 -53.52 56.24
C LEU A 549 -15.55 -52.15 56.59
N ILE A 550 -16.39 -51.13 56.49
CA ILE A 550 -16.00 -49.72 56.60
C ILE A 550 -16.83 -49.08 57.72
N ASP A 551 -16.20 -48.32 58.61
CA ASP A 551 -16.93 -47.60 59.67
C ASP A 551 -17.69 -46.38 59.13
N ILE A 552 -18.50 -45.73 59.98
CA ILE A 552 -19.25 -44.52 59.60
C ILE A 552 -18.38 -43.32 59.17
N ARG A 553 -17.07 -43.34 59.46
CA ARG A 553 -16.12 -42.28 59.07
C ARG A 553 -15.44 -42.60 57.74
N GLY A 554 -15.76 -43.73 57.10
CA GLY A 554 -15.16 -44.16 55.85
C GLY A 554 -13.83 -44.91 56.03
N LEU A 555 -13.43 -45.25 57.27
CA LEU A 555 -12.19 -45.99 57.51
C LEU A 555 -12.39 -47.48 57.25
N LEU A 556 -11.49 -48.11 56.49
CA LEU A 556 -11.46 -49.55 56.31
C LEU A 556 -11.11 -50.25 57.63
N VAL A 557 -12.02 -51.09 58.12
CA VAL A 557 -11.88 -51.81 59.39
C VAL A 557 -11.50 -53.27 59.18
N LYS A 558 -12.05 -53.91 58.13
CA LYS A 558 -11.75 -55.30 57.80
C LYS A 558 -11.81 -55.52 56.30
N GLU A 559 -10.94 -56.38 55.79
CA GLU A 559 -10.91 -56.77 54.37
C GLU A 559 -10.75 -58.28 54.26
N MET A 560 -11.48 -58.88 53.31
CA MET A 560 -11.41 -60.30 53.01
C MET A 560 -11.44 -60.52 51.50
N ASN A 561 -10.41 -61.18 50.97
CA ASN A 561 -10.36 -61.59 49.57
C ASN A 561 -11.07 -62.92 49.35
N VAL A 562 -11.88 -62.97 48.30
CA VAL A 562 -12.70 -64.11 47.88
C VAL A 562 -12.18 -64.55 46.51
N ASN A 563 -11.30 -65.55 46.50
CA ASN A 563 -10.52 -65.92 45.31
C ASN A 563 -11.23 -66.89 44.34
N ASN A 564 -12.37 -67.48 44.72
CA ASN A 564 -13.09 -68.48 43.91
C ASN A 564 -14.57 -68.09 43.76
N SER A 565 -15.17 -68.40 42.60
CA SER A 565 -16.59 -68.23 42.30
C SER A 565 -17.45 -69.38 42.84
N GLY A 566 -18.72 -69.12 43.11
CA GLY A 566 -19.71 -70.13 43.54
C GLY A 566 -20.47 -69.77 44.83
N GLU A 567 -21.56 -70.50 45.07
CA GLU A 567 -22.42 -70.31 46.24
C GLU A 567 -21.76 -70.84 47.51
N ARG A 568 -21.54 -69.97 48.50
CA ARG A 568 -20.98 -70.37 49.81
C ARG A 568 -21.36 -69.42 50.93
N THR A 569 -21.22 -69.89 52.16
CA THR A 569 -21.40 -69.05 53.36
C THR A 569 -20.04 -68.54 53.82
N LEU A 570 -19.93 -67.23 54.05
CA LEU A 570 -18.75 -66.57 54.59
C LEU A 570 -19.07 -66.03 55.98
N GLN A 571 -18.12 -66.15 56.90
CA GLN A 571 -18.22 -65.61 58.25
C GLN A 571 -17.13 -64.57 58.46
N ILE A 572 -17.54 -63.34 58.77
CA ILE A 572 -16.63 -62.24 59.08
C ILE A 572 -16.67 -62.08 60.60
N PRO A 573 -15.59 -62.42 61.33
CA PRO A 573 -15.52 -62.18 62.77
C PRO A 573 -15.54 -60.68 63.03
N VAL A 574 -16.37 -60.24 63.97
CA VAL A 574 -16.56 -58.82 64.33
C VAL A 574 -16.57 -58.57 65.84
N SER A 575 -16.18 -59.57 66.64
CA SER A 575 -16.11 -59.46 68.11
C SER A 575 -15.13 -58.40 68.61
N ASP A 576 -14.16 -58.02 67.79
CA ASP A 576 -13.16 -56.99 68.02
C ASP A 576 -13.66 -55.57 67.68
N LEU A 577 -14.84 -55.44 67.08
CA LEU A 577 -15.37 -54.16 66.59
C LEU A 577 -16.29 -53.51 67.61
N ALA A 578 -16.26 -52.17 67.63
CA ALA A 578 -17.18 -51.39 68.46
C ALA A 578 -18.64 -51.56 68.00
N THR A 579 -19.58 -51.43 68.93
CA THR A 579 -21.00 -51.37 68.57
C THR A 579 -21.28 -50.13 67.72
N GLY A 580 -21.85 -50.31 66.54
CA GLY A 580 -22.05 -49.21 65.59
C GLY A 580 -22.56 -49.65 64.22
N ILE A 581 -22.79 -48.65 63.37
CA ILE A 581 -23.19 -48.85 61.97
C ILE A 581 -21.92 -49.02 61.13
N TYR A 582 -21.94 -49.98 60.23
CA TYR A 582 -20.86 -50.25 59.29
C TYR A 582 -21.42 -50.40 57.87
N SER A 583 -20.61 -50.05 56.88
CA SER A 583 -20.88 -50.35 55.47
C SER A 583 -20.11 -51.61 55.08
N LEU A 584 -20.83 -52.63 54.65
CA LEU A 584 -20.29 -53.85 54.08
C LEU A 584 -20.28 -53.73 52.56
N VAL A 585 -19.10 -53.74 51.96
CA VAL A 585 -18.91 -53.46 50.54
C VAL A 585 -18.26 -54.66 49.86
N TRP A 586 -18.87 -55.15 48.79
CA TRP A 586 -18.26 -56.10 47.86
C TRP A 586 -17.66 -55.36 46.67
N TYR A 587 -16.44 -55.73 46.27
CA TYR A 587 -15.77 -55.28 45.06
C TYR A 587 -15.41 -56.48 44.19
N SER A 588 -15.73 -56.45 42.90
CA SER A 588 -15.15 -57.33 41.88
C SER A 588 -14.77 -56.53 40.64
N GLU A 589 -14.12 -57.17 39.67
CA GLU A 589 -13.81 -56.54 38.37
C GLU A 589 -15.05 -55.94 37.66
N LYS A 590 -16.26 -56.45 37.96
CA LYS A 590 -17.50 -56.04 37.27
C LYS A 590 -18.72 -55.80 38.18
N SER A 591 -18.57 -55.78 39.51
CA SER A 591 -19.69 -55.55 40.44
C SER A 591 -19.25 -54.87 41.73
N VAL A 592 -20.06 -53.93 42.20
CA VAL A 592 -19.97 -53.37 43.55
C VAL A 592 -21.34 -53.48 44.21
N GLN A 593 -21.39 -54.02 45.42
CA GLN A 593 -22.61 -54.05 46.24
C GLN A 593 -22.30 -53.47 47.61
N VAL A 594 -23.18 -52.61 48.12
CA VAL A 594 -23.05 -51.97 49.44
C VAL A 594 -24.28 -52.27 50.28
N GLU A 595 -24.07 -52.79 51.49
CA GLU A 595 -25.11 -52.98 52.49
C GLU A 595 -24.73 -52.26 53.79
N LYS A 596 -25.70 -51.61 54.44
CA LYS A 596 -25.49 -51.03 55.78
C LYS A 596 -25.88 -52.07 56.82
N ILE A 597 -25.00 -52.31 57.78
CA ILE A 597 -25.21 -53.26 58.86
C ILE A 597 -25.02 -52.59 60.21
N LEU A 598 -25.76 -53.05 61.21
CA LEU A 598 -25.59 -52.64 62.61
C LEU A 598 -24.97 -53.81 63.38
N ILE A 599 -23.78 -53.59 63.94
CA ILE A 599 -23.12 -54.55 64.82
C ILE A 599 -23.38 -54.10 66.25
N GLY A 600 -24.12 -54.88 67.03
CA GLY A 600 -24.52 -54.57 68.40
C GLY A 600 -24.97 -55.83 69.15
N ASN A 601 -25.12 -55.72 70.47
CA ASN A 601 -25.47 -56.85 71.36
C ASN A 601 -26.72 -57.62 70.91
#